data_AF-U7NVW1-F1
#
_entry.id   AF-U7NVW1-F1
#
_cell.length_a   1.000
_cell.length_b   1.000
_cell.length_c   1.000
_cell.angle_alpha   90.00
_cell.angle_beta   90.00
_cell.angle_gamma   90.00
#
_symmetry.space_group_name_H-M   'P 1'
#
loop_
_entity.id
_entity.type
_entity.pdbx_description
1 polymer ?
#
loop_
_entity_poly.entity_id
_entity_poly.type
_entity_poly.pdbx_seq_one_letter_code
_entity_poly.pdbx_strand_id
1 'polypeptide(L)'
;MYQRRRLFYSSAIIIERLHGVRPLGDVALALDKHRWREIGQVIRQFHDAGVYHADLNCFNILVGETSIHLIDFDKGELRAPLSPYRTSWKGNTVGRLKRSLNKAYGDELERQWQFFLEGYNVSTNV
;
A
#
# COMPACT_ATOMS: atom_id res chain seq x y z
N MET A 1 25.02 9.73 7.80
CA MET A 1 26.39 9.34 8.22
C MET A 1 26.33 7.93 8.79
N TYR A 2 27.02 6.96 8.17
CA TYR A 2 27.07 5.57 8.64
C TYR A 2 28.21 5.44 9.66
N GLN A 3 27.93 4.94 10.86
CA GLN A 3 28.94 4.71 11.89
C GLN A 3 28.77 3.32 12.50
N ARG A 4 29.81 2.49 12.41
CA ARG A 4 29.83 1.14 13.00
C ARG A 4 30.84 1.09 14.13
N ARG A 5 30.39 0.75 15.35
CA ARG A 5 31.24 0.48 16.53
C ARG A 5 31.08 -0.98 16.93
N ARG A 6 32.02 -1.83 16.51
CA ARG A 6 32.06 -3.28 16.79
C ARG A 6 30.73 -3.99 16.49
N LEU A 7 29.88 -4.20 17.51
CA LEU A 7 28.58 -4.88 17.41
C LEU A 7 27.40 -3.93 17.13
N PHE A 8 27.61 -2.61 17.17
CA PHE A 8 26.55 -1.62 16.99
C PHE A 8 26.78 -0.83 15.70
N TYR A 9 25.69 -0.48 15.02
CA TYR A 9 25.73 0.47 13.92
C TYR A 9 24.67 1.55 14.10
N SER A 10 24.95 2.72 13.55
CA SER A 10 24.01 3.82 13.37
C SER A 10 24.03 4.21 11.91
N SER A 11 22.85 4.29 11.30
CA SER A 11 22.63 4.82 9.96
C SER A 11 21.61 5.94 10.04
N ALA A 12 21.64 6.82 9.04
CA ALA A 12 20.60 7.82 8.83
C ALA A 12 20.10 7.62 7.40
N ILE A 13 18.78 7.60 7.24
CA ILE A 13 18.12 7.63 5.94
C ILE A 13 17.62 9.05 5.74
N ILE A 14 18.00 9.65 4.61
CA ILE A 14 17.42 10.92 4.16
C ILE A 14 16.42 10.54 3.10
N ILE A 15 15.15 10.87 3.34
CA ILE A 15 14.07 10.70 2.39
C ILE A 15 13.52 12.08 2.02
N GLU A 16 13.07 12.22 0.78
CA GLU A 16 12.31 13.39 0.37
C GLU A 16 10.96 13.40 1.09
N ARG A 17 10.56 14.57 1.59
CA ARG A 17 9.23 14.75 2.16
C ARG A 17 8.23 14.99 1.03
N LEU A 18 7.23 14.12 0.93
CA LEU A 18 6.09 14.35 0.05
C LEU A 18 5.18 15.43 0.65
N HIS A 19 4.96 16.51 -0.10
CA HIS A 19 4.08 17.61 0.27
C HIS A 19 2.68 17.41 -0.33
N GLY A 20 1.64 17.91 0.35
CA GLY A 20 0.27 17.86 -0.17
C GLY A 20 -0.37 16.46 -0.21
N VAL A 21 0.26 15.47 0.43
CA VAL A 21 -0.28 14.12 0.55
C VAL A 21 -0.81 13.88 1.97
N ARG A 22 -1.84 13.06 2.10
CA ARG A 22 -2.41 12.65 3.39
C ARG A 22 -2.56 11.14 3.45
N PRO A 23 -2.38 10.51 4.62
CA PRO A 23 -2.67 9.09 4.79
C PRO A 23 -4.10 8.75 4.36
N LEU A 24 -4.30 7.63 3.66
CA LEU A 24 -5.62 7.14 3.28
C LEU A 24 -6.52 7.00 4.51
N GLY A 25 -5.97 6.54 5.63
CA GLY A 25 -6.65 6.46 6.91
C GLY A 25 -7.23 7.78 7.46
N ASP A 26 -6.84 8.93 6.91
CA ASP A 26 -7.37 10.25 7.30
C ASP A 26 -8.41 10.79 6.30
N VAL A 27 -8.39 10.32 5.05
CA VAL A 27 -9.18 10.91 3.94
C VAL A 27 -10.13 9.93 3.27
N ALA A 28 -10.17 8.66 3.69
CA ALA A 28 -10.91 7.57 3.05
C ALA A 28 -12.37 7.89 2.71
N LEU A 29 -13.09 8.55 3.63
CA LEU A 29 -14.50 8.92 3.45
C LEU A 29 -14.72 10.04 2.42
N ALA A 30 -13.72 10.90 2.20
CA ALA A 30 -13.80 12.02 1.27
C ALA A 30 -13.43 11.63 -0.17
N LEU A 31 -12.82 10.47 -0.37
CA LEU A 31 -12.41 10.00 -1.69
C LEU A 31 -13.58 9.48 -2.51
N ASP A 32 -13.57 9.81 -3.79
CA ASP A 32 -14.53 9.29 -4.74
C ASP A 32 -14.18 7.87 -5.22
N LYS A 33 -15.11 7.28 -5.97
CA LYS A 33 -14.94 5.94 -6.56
C LYS A 33 -13.71 5.81 -7.48
N HIS A 34 -13.28 6.90 -8.12
CA HIS A 34 -12.16 6.86 -9.06
C HIS A 34 -10.84 6.73 -8.29
N ARG A 35 -10.64 7.56 -7.26
CA ARG A 35 -9.47 7.50 -6.39
C ARG A 35 -9.35 6.14 -5.68
N TRP A 36 -10.46 5.55 -5.25
CA TRP A 36 -10.45 4.20 -4.68
C TRP A 36 -10.01 3.11 -5.67
N ARG A 37 -10.45 3.18 -6.93
CA ARG A 37 -9.98 2.27 -7.98
C ARG A 37 -8.49 2.46 -8.28
N GLU A 38 -8.04 3.70 -8.34
CA GLU A 38 -6.64 4.04 -8.57
C GLU A 38 -5.73 3.47 -7.47
N ILE A 39 -6.14 3.56 -6.19
CA ILE A 39 -5.41 2.91 -5.09
C ILE A 39 -5.32 1.40 -5.31
N GLY A 40 -6.41 0.75 -5.72
CA GLY A 40 -6.42 -0.67 -6.09
C GLY A 40 -5.42 -0.99 -7.20
N GLN A 41 -5.39 -0.18 -8.25
CA GLN A 41 -4.48 -0.34 -9.39
C GLN A 41 -3.01 -0.16 -8.99
N VAL A 42 -2.69 0.86 -8.20
CA VAL A 42 -1.31 1.10 -7.73
C VAL A 42 -0.80 -0.07 -6.88
N ILE A 43 -1.60 -0.57 -5.93
CA ILE A 43 -1.21 -1.75 -5.14
C ILE A 43 -1.05 -2.98 -6.05
N ARG A 44 -1.92 -3.13 -7.06
CA ARG A 44 -1.79 -4.22 -8.03
C ARG A 44 -0.49 -4.13 -8.84
N GLN A 45 -0.08 -2.96 -9.29
CA GLN A 45 1.18 -2.75 -10.01
C GLN A 45 2.39 -3.18 -9.17
N PHE A 46 2.42 -2.81 -7.89
CA PHE A 46 3.47 -3.28 -6.96
C PHE A 46 3.46 -4.80 -6.84
N HIS A 47 2.29 -5.39 -6.67
CA HIS A 47 2.14 -6.84 -6.57
C HIS A 47 2.55 -7.57 -7.86
N ASP A 48 2.30 -7.01 -9.03
CA ASP A 48 2.68 -7.59 -10.33
C ASP A 48 4.18 -7.44 -10.60
N ALA A 49 4.80 -6.37 -10.10
CA ALA A 49 6.26 -6.22 -10.03
C ALA A 49 6.92 -7.12 -8.95
N GLY A 50 6.15 -7.92 -8.22
CA GLY A 50 6.65 -8.81 -7.18
C GLY A 50 6.96 -8.12 -5.85
N VAL A 51 6.59 -6.86 -5.67
CA VAL A 51 6.82 -6.13 -4.41
C VAL A 51 5.83 -6.61 -3.35
N TYR A 52 6.37 -7.21 -2.29
CA TYR A 52 5.64 -7.59 -1.08
C TYR A 52 5.87 -6.55 0.01
N HIS A 53 4.77 -5.98 0.52
CA HIS A 53 4.79 -5.08 1.66
C HIS A 53 4.21 -5.80 2.89
N ALA A 54 5.06 -6.19 3.84
CA ALA A 54 4.64 -7.04 4.96
C ALA A 54 3.59 -6.40 5.87
N ASP A 55 3.66 -5.07 6.05
CA ASP A 55 2.80 -4.30 6.96
C ASP A 55 1.91 -3.26 6.27
N LEU A 56 1.42 -3.56 5.05
CA LEU A 56 0.59 -2.61 4.33
C LEU A 56 -0.72 -2.33 5.08
N ASN A 57 -0.93 -1.06 5.44
CA ASN A 57 -2.10 -0.56 6.13
C ASN A 57 -2.51 0.81 5.56
N CYS A 58 -3.69 1.31 5.94
CA CYS A 58 -4.23 2.56 5.40
C CYS A 58 -3.42 3.82 5.76
N PHE A 59 -2.53 3.78 6.75
CA PHE A 59 -1.65 4.90 7.08
C PHE A 59 -0.33 4.88 6.27
N ASN A 60 0.00 3.75 5.65
CA ASN A 60 1.16 3.59 4.77
C ASN A 60 0.83 3.85 3.29
N ILE A 61 -0.40 4.26 3.00
CA ILE A 61 -0.85 4.72 1.68
C ILE A 61 -1.07 6.21 1.78
N LEU A 62 -0.31 7.00 1.02
CA LEU A 62 -0.46 8.45 0.96
C LEU A 62 -1.22 8.83 -0.31
N VAL A 63 -2.23 9.67 -0.13
CA VAL A 63 -3.11 10.16 -1.18
C VAL A 63 -2.81 11.64 -1.39
N GLY A 64 -2.27 11.98 -2.55
CA GLY A 64 -2.12 13.34 -3.02
C GLY A 64 -3.32 13.81 -3.82
N GLU A 65 -3.21 14.98 -4.43
CA GLU A 65 -4.23 15.49 -5.36
C GLU A 65 -4.33 14.62 -6.62
N THR A 66 -3.18 14.26 -7.20
CA THR A 66 -3.08 13.51 -8.45
C THR A 66 -2.28 12.22 -8.35
N SER A 67 -1.73 11.92 -7.17
CA SER A 67 -0.83 10.78 -6.97
C SER A 67 -1.27 9.90 -5.81
N ILE A 68 -0.86 8.62 -5.86
CA ILE A 68 -0.95 7.66 -4.77
C ILE A 68 0.46 7.12 -4.52
N HIS A 69 0.90 7.15 -3.26
CA HIS A 69 2.20 6.66 -2.85
C HIS A 69 2.06 5.57 -1.80
N LEU A 70 2.94 4.58 -1.87
CA LEU A 70 3.16 3.60 -0.82
C LEU A 70 4.46 3.98 -0.10
N ILE A 71 4.46 3.94 1.23
CA ILE A 71 5.63 4.24 2.06
C ILE A 71 5.88 3.10 3.06
N ASP A 72 6.99 3.16 3.79
CA ASP A 72 7.34 2.21 4.86
C ASP A 72 7.63 0.78 4.36
N PHE A 73 8.64 0.67 3.49
CA PHE A 73 9.15 -0.59 2.96
C PHE A 73 10.26 -1.23 3.82
N ASP A 74 10.34 -0.89 5.11
CA ASP A 74 11.39 -1.40 6.01
C ASP A 74 11.39 -2.94 6.10
N LYS A 75 10.23 -3.57 5.87
CA LYS A 75 10.05 -5.03 5.78
C LYS A 75 9.54 -5.47 4.40
N GLY A 76 9.84 -4.68 3.37
CA GLY A 76 9.49 -4.98 1.99
C GLY A 76 10.40 -6.06 1.40
N GLU A 77 9.84 -6.94 0.58
CA GLU A 77 10.60 -7.99 -0.13
C GLU A 77 10.23 -8.00 -1.61
N LEU A 78 11.19 -8.31 -2.48
CA LEU A 78 10.88 -8.70 -3.86
C LEU A 78 10.66 -10.21 -3.91
N ARG A 79 9.48 -10.63 -4.33
CA ARG A 79 9.08 -12.02 -4.49
C ARG A 79 8.96 -12.34 -5.96
N ALA A 80 9.51 -13.47 -6.38
CA ALA A 80 9.36 -13.95 -7.75
C ALA A 80 7.86 -14.03 -8.12
N PRO A 81 7.45 -13.62 -9.34
CA PRO A 81 6.09 -13.80 -9.80
C PRO A 81 5.82 -15.30 -9.92
N LEU A 82 5.19 -15.90 -8.90
CA LEU A 82 4.85 -17.32 -8.91
C LEU A 82 3.59 -17.57 -9.76
N SER A 83 3.62 -18.71 -10.46
CA SER A 83 2.58 -19.45 -11.20
C SER A 83 1.11 -19.23 -10.74
N PRO A 84 0.08 -19.46 -11.60
CA PRO A 84 -1.18 -18.71 -11.67
C PRO A 84 -2.21 -18.94 -10.54
N TYR A 85 -1.85 -19.64 -9.47
CA TYR A 85 -2.62 -19.59 -8.23
C TYR A 85 -2.24 -18.31 -7.47
N ARG A 86 -3.01 -17.22 -7.69
CA ARG A 86 -3.06 -15.94 -6.93
C ARG A 86 -2.43 -16.01 -5.53
N THR A 87 -1.11 -15.97 -5.42
CA THR A 87 -0.40 -16.67 -4.35
C THR A 87 -0.54 -15.95 -3.01
N SER A 88 -1.13 -16.65 -2.02
CA SER A 88 -1.38 -16.32 -0.59
C SER A 88 -1.01 -14.93 -0.08
N TRP A 89 0.23 -14.48 -0.27
CA TRP A 89 0.73 -13.21 0.23
C TRP A 89 0.00 -11.99 -0.36
N LYS A 90 -0.35 -11.96 -1.66
CA LYS A 90 -1.09 -10.83 -2.26
C LYS A 90 -2.44 -10.64 -1.56
N GLY A 91 -3.16 -11.74 -1.36
CA GLY A 91 -4.44 -11.76 -0.64
C GLY A 91 -4.28 -11.40 0.83
N ASN A 92 -3.23 -11.87 1.50
CA ASN A 92 -2.92 -11.52 2.88
C ASN A 92 -2.63 -10.02 3.05
N THR A 93 -1.88 -9.41 2.13
CA THR A 93 -1.60 -7.97 2.12
C THR A 93 -2.88 -7.17 1.93
N VAL A 94 -3.72 -7.52 0.95
CA VAL A 94 -5.04 -6.90 0.75
C VAL A 94 -5.94 -7.07 1.99
N GLY A 95 -5.93 -8.25 2.62
CA GLY A 95 -6.68 -8.51 3.85
C GLY A 95 -6.18 -7.70 5.05
N ARG A 96 -4.87 -7.46 5.17
CA ARG A 96 -4.29 -6.56 6.18
C ARG A 96 -4.79 -5.13 5.99
N LEU A 97 -4.76 -4.64 4.75
CA LEU A 97 -5.30 -3.33 4.41
C LEU A 97 -6.78 -3.22 4.80
N LYS A 98 -7.62 -4.21 4.43
CA LYS A 98 -9.04 -4.22 4.82
C LYS A 98 -9.22 -4.14 6.33
N ARG A 99 -8.50 -4.95 7.11
CA ARG A 99 -8.56 -4.91 8.57
C ARG A 99 -8.13 -3.55 9.15
N SER A 100 -7.13 -2.90 8.58
CA SER A 100 -6.71 -1.57 9.03
C SER A 100 -7.76 -0.49 8.77
N LEU A 101 -8.45 -0.56 7.61
CA LEU A 101 -9.58 0.31 7.30
C LEU A 101 -10.74 0.05 8.27
N ASN A 102 -11.09 -1.22 8.51
CA ASN A 102 -12.14 -1.57 9.45
C ASN A 102 -11.82 -1.16 10.89
N LYS A 103 -10.54 -1.16 11.28
CA LYS A 103 -10.13 -0.64 12.59
C LYS A 103 -10.33 0.87 12.70
N ALA A 104 -10.15 1.61 11.60
CA ALA A 104 -10.29 3.07 11.58
C ALA A 104 -11.75 3.53 11.42
N TYR A 105 -12.56 2.80 10.64
CA TYR A 105 -13.89 3.24 10.20
C TYR A 105 -15.02 2.22 10.44
N GLY A 106 -14.75 1.06 11.04
CA GLY A 106 -15.71 -0.04 11.08
C GLY A 106 -16.09 -0.51 9.68
N ASP A 107 -17.37 -0.78 9.45
CA ASP A 107 -17.87 -1.27 8.16
C ASP A 107 -18.33 -0.15 7.20
N GLU A 108 -18.10 1.12 7.56
CA GLU A 108 -18.57 2.30 6.80
C GLU A 108 -17.98 2.37 5.38
N LEU A 109 -16.79 1.78 5.17
CA LEU A 109 -16.09 1.79 3.89
C LEU A 109 -16.38 0.58 2.99
N GLU A 110 -17.38 -0.25 3.29
CA GLU A 110 -17.62 -1.47 2.51
C GLU A 110 -17.93 -1.18 1.02
N ARG A 111 -18.61 -0.07 0.72
CA ARG A 111 -18.87 0.34 -0.68
C ARG A 111 -17.59 0.77 -1.38
N GLN A 112 -16.77 1.59 -0.71
CA GLN A 112 -15.49 2.08 -1.18
C GLN A 112 -14.51 0.92 -1.42
N TRP A 113 -14.57 -0.09 -0.54
CA TRP A 113 -13.81 -1.32 -0.67
C TRP A 113 -14.13 -2.08 -1.95
N GLN A 114 -15.38 -2.06 -2.42
CA GLN A 114 -15.72 -2.67 -3.72
C GLN A 114 -15.05 -1.92 -4.87
N PHE A 115 -15.00 -0.59 -4.85
CA PHE A 115 -14.27 0.19 -5.86
C PHE A 115 -12.75 -0.09 -5.82
N PHE A 116 -12.18 -0.27 -4.63
CA PHE A 116 -10.81 -0.74 -4.49
C PHE A 116 -10.58 -2.10 -5.18
N LEU A 117 -11.45 -3.08 -4.90
CA LEU A 117 -11.37 -4.42 -5.48
C LEU A 117 -11.56 -4.42 -7.00
N GLU A 118 -12.45 -3.57 -7.52
CA GLU A 118 -12.60 -3.35 -8.96
C GLU A 118 -11.26 -2.94 -9.57
N GLY A 119 -10.61 -1.90 -9.03
CA GLY A 119 -9.32 -1.42 -9.52
C GLY A 119 -8.21 -2.48 -9.40
N TYR A 120 -8.15 -3.19 -8.28
CA TYR A 120 -7.11 -4.19 -8.00
C TYR A 120 -7.21 -5.44 -8.91
N ASN A 121 -8.43 -5.81 -9.32
CA ASN A 121 -8.66 -6.99 -10.16
C ASN A 121 -8.47 -6.72 -11.67
N VAL A 122 -8.41 -5.46 -12.10
CA VAL A 122 -8.03 -5.15 -13.49
C VAL A 122 -6.57 -5.54 -13.70
N SER A 123 -6.33 -6.53 -14.55
CA SER A 123 -4.96 -6.88 -14.96
C SER A 123 -4.33 -5.67 -15.63
N THR A 124 -3.25 -5.16 -15.04
CA THR A 124 -2.45 -4.12 -15.69
C THR A 124 -1.61 -4.81 -16.75
N ASN A 125 -2.00 -4.70 -18.03
CA ASN A 125 -1.09 -4.95 -19.14
C ASN A 125 -0.05 -3.82 -19.10
N VAL A 126 1.06 -4.05 -18.41
CA VAL A 126 2.31 -3.32 -18.64
C VAL A 126 3.21 -4.19 -19.48
#